data_AF-A0A5J6VRA8-F1
#
_entry.id   AF-A0A5J6VRA8-F1
#
_cell.length_a   1.000
_cell.length_b   1.000
_cell.length_c   1.000
_cell.angle_alpha   90.00
_cell.angle_beta   90.00
_cell.angle_gamma   90.00
#
_symmetry.space_group_name_H-M   'P 1'
#
loop_
_entity.id
_entity.type
_entity.pdbx_description
1 polymer ?
#
loop_
_entity_poly.entity_id
_entity_poly.type
_entity_poly.pdbx_seq_one_letter_code
_entity_poly.pdbx_strand_id
1 'polypeptide(L)'
;MAGSHPAYADMPEDSIITNGFWLGKSAGFSIRPYRNADRAKIRHICCETGFLGNPIDAIFCDRELFADLMVNPYLDYAEDWAYVATHNGRVVGYLLGAPPSFDRYLVYAGSAATLRMLLKSVSGAYAHHPRSSQFVEWLLTHSFRERPRRPRQAAHMHLSLTGNMAPPMCGVMAPFQSA
;
A
#
# COMPACT_ATOMS: atom_id res chain seq x y z
N MET A 1 -25.71 11.11 -19.42
CA MET A 1 -25.50 9.88 -20.22
C MET A 1 -24.04 9.49 -20.07
N ALA A 2 -23.74 8.58 -19.15
CA ALA A 2 -22.37 8.10 -18.93
C ALA A 2 -22.11 6.94 -19.90
N GLY A 3 -21.04 7.05 -20.70
CA GLY A 3 -20.66 6.03 -21.67
C GLY A 3 -20.33 4.70 -20.99
N SER A 4 -20.73 3.61 -21.64
CA SER A 4 -20.41 2.24 -21.26
C SER A 4 -18.89 2.02 -21.34
N HIS A 5 -18.23 2.00 -20.19
CA HIS A 5 -16.82 1.64 -20.10
C HIS A 5 -16.67 0.14 -20.39
N PRO A 6 -15.92 -0.27 -21.43
CA PRO A 6 -15.87 -1.66 -21.90
C PRO A 6 -15.26 -2.65 -20.90
N ALA A 7 -14.55 -2.17 -19.88
CA ALA A 7 -13.88 -3.03 -18.88
C ALA A 7 -14.83 -3.76 -17.92
N TYR A 8 -16.11 -3.38 -17.85
CA TYR A 8 -17.11 -4.05 -17.00
C TYR A 8 -17.98 -5.06 -17.75
N ALA A 9 -18.00 -5.03 -19.08
CA ALA A 9 -18.91 -5.84 -19.89
C ALA A 9 -18.50 -7.31 -19.99
N ASP A 10 -17.21 -7.61 -19.81
CA ASP A 10 -16.64 -8.96 -19.94
C ASP A 10 -16.46 -9.69 -18.60
N MET A 11 -17.01 -9.18 -17.49
CA MET A 11 -17.01 -9.94 -16.23
C MET A 11 -18.06 -11.06 -16.30
N PRO A 12 -17.68 -12.31 -15.99
CA PRO A 12 -18.63 -13.42 -15.95
C PRO A 12 -19.77 -13.12 -14.96
N GLU A 13 -21.01 -13.41 -15.35
CA GLU A 13 -22.25 -13.09 -14.61
C GLU A 13 -22.28 -13.63 -13.16
N ASP A 14 -21.36 -14.53 -12.81
CA ASP A 14 -21.22 -15.09 -11.47
C ASP A 14 -20.56 -14.15 -10.45
N SER A 15 -20.02 -13.00 -10.88
CA SER A 15 -19.53 -11.95 -9.96
C SER A 15 -20.70 -11.11 -9.44
N ILE A 16 -21.59 -11.74 -8.67
CA ILE A 16 -22.73 -11.08 -8.02
C ILE A 16 -22.27 -10.56 -6.65
N ILE A 17 -22.57 -9.28 -6.38
CA ILE A 17 -22.59 -8.74 -5.01
C ILE A 17 -23.72 -9.46 -4.27
N THR A 18 -23.41 -10.58 -3.62
CA THR A 18 -24.36 -11.30 -2.78
C THR A 18 -24.17 -10.89 -1.32
N ASN A 19 -25.26 -10.47 -0.67
CA ASN A 19 -25.36 -10.22 0.77
C ASN A 19 -24.40 -9.18 1.39
N GLY A 20 -24.11 -8.08 0.69
CA GLY A 20 -23.36 -6.94 1.27
C GLY A 20 -21.90 -7.26 1.65
N PHE A 21 -21.40 -8.42 1.23
CA PHE A 21 -20.01 -8.85 1.42
C PHE A 21 -19.45 -9.22 0.05
N TRP A 22 -18.34 -8.61 -0.35
CA TRP A 22 -17.63 -8.98 -1.58
C TRP A 22 -17.04 -10.39 -1.43
N LEU A 23 -17.83 -11.43 -1.70
CA LEU A 23 -17.32 -12.77 -1.99
C LEU A 23 -17.11 -12.94 -3.50
N GLY A 24 -16.50 -11.95 -4.14
CA GLY A 24 -16.10 -12.01 -5.54
C GLY A 24 -14.91 -12.95 -5.69
N LYS A 25 -15.18 -14.24 -5.88
CA LYS A 25 -14.15 -15.25 -6.19
C LYS A 25 -14.13 -15.44 -7.69
N SER A 26 -13.46 -14.55 -8.42
CA SER A 26 -13.04 -14.88 -9.78
C SER A 26 -11.91 -15.91 -9.70
N ALA A 27 -11.71 -16.71 -10.74
CA ALA A 27 -10.70 -17.79 -10.73
C ALA A 27 -9.33 -17.24 -10.28
N GLY A 28 -8.91 -17.62 -9.07
CA GLY A 28 -7.66 -17.21 -8.45
C GLY A 28 -7.72 -15.95 -7.56
N PHE A 29 -8.67 -15.03 -7.69
CA PHE A 29 -8.72 -13.81 -6.87
C PHE A 29 -9.72 -13.89 -5.72
N SER A 30 -9.37 -13.26 -4.59
CA SER A 30 -10.33 -13.03 -3.49
C SER A 30 -9.93 -11.83 -2.64
N ILE A 31 -10.93 -11.12 -2.12
CA ILE A 31 -10.76 -10.07 -1.10
C ILE A 31 -11.17 -10.65 0.25
N ARG A 32 -10.41 -10.36 1.29
CA ARG A 32 -10.73 -10.78 2.65
C ARG A 32 -10.27 -9.76 3.68
N PRO A 33 -10.82 -9.78 4.91
CA PRO A 33 -10.30 -9.01 6.02
C PRO A 33 -8.81 -9.29 6.25
N TYR A 34 -8.11 -8.24 6.68
CA TYR A 34 -6.72 -8.30 7.12
C TYR A 34 -6.53 -9.29 8.27
N ARG A 35 -5.35 -9.91 8.31
CA ARG A 35 -4.85 -10.70 9.43
C ARG A 35 -3.46 -10.21 9.78
N ASN A 36 -3.06 -10.33 11.04
CA ASN A 36 -1.73 -9.87 11.48
C ASN A 36 -0.57 -10.46 10.64
N ALA A 37 -0.71 -11.71 10.18
CA ALA A 37 0.24 -12.36 9.28
C ALA A 37 0.44 -11.63 7.93
N ASP A 38 -0.52 -10.83 7.47
CA ASP A 38 -0.42 -10.04 6.24
C ASP A 38 0.38 -8.76 6.41
N ARG A 39 0.62 -8.30 7.64
CA ARG A 39 1.25 -7.00 7.94
C ARG A 39 2.57 -6.84 7.18
N ALA A 40 3.45 -7.83 7.25
CA ALA A 40 4.73 -7.78 6.56
C ALA A 40 4.56 -7.62 5.04
N LYS A 41 3.57 -8.29 4.45
CA LYS A 41 3.32 -8.19 3.00
C LYS A 41 2.68 -6.85 2.62
N ILE A 42 1.80 -6.30 3.44
CA ILE A 42 1.24 -4.95 3.26
C ILE A 42 2.36 -3.90 3.30
N ARG A 43 3.23 -3.95 4.32
CA ARG A 43 4.39 -3.05 4.46
C ARG A 43 5.30 -3.11 3.23
N HIS A 44 5.59 -4.32 2.76
CA HIS A 44 6.37 -4.51 1.55
C HIS A 44 5.70 -3.91 0.31
N ILE A 45 4.41 -4.20 0.07
CA ILE A 45 3.66 -3.64 -1.07
C ILE A 45 3.66 -2.11 -1.02
N CYS A 46 3.43 -1.53 0.16
CA CYS A 46 3.48 -0.07 0.35
C CYS A 46 4.84 0.53 -0.06
N CYS A 47 5.94 -0.17 0.19
CA CYS A 47 7.27 0.29 -0.21
C CYS A 47 7.50 0.13 -1.72
N GLU A 48 7.01 -0.95 -2.32
CA GLU A 48 7.09 -1.20 -3.76
C GLU A 48 6.24 -0.21 -4.59
N THR A 49 5.22 0.41 -3.99
CA THR A 49 4.33 1.37 -4.66
C THR A 49 4.49 2.81 -4.14
N GLY A 50 5.39 3.04 -3.18
CA GLY A 50 5.47 4.27 -2.39
C GLY A 50 5.85 5.54 -3.17
N PHE A 51 6.38 5.40 -4.39
CA PHE A 51 6.73 6.51 -5.27
C PHE A 51 5.86 6.50 -6.54
N LEU A 52 4.59 6.92 -6.40
CA LEU A 52 3.61 6.98 -7.49
C LEU A 52 3.48 5.64 -8.24
N GLY A 53 3.49 4.54 -7.50
CA GLY A 53 3.43 3.17 -8.05
C GLY A 53 4.81 2.53 -8.30
N ASN A 54 5.91 3.25 -8.11
CA ASN A 54 7.27 2.72 -8.12
C ASN A 54 7.82 2.50 -6.70
N PRO A 55 8.91 1.73 -6.55
CA PRO A 55 9.56 1.56 -5.27
C PRO A 55 10.06 2.87 -4.67
N ILE A 56 9.93 3.00 -3.36
CA ILE A 56 10.33 4.20 -2.61
C ILE A 56 11.85 4.40 -2.54
N ASP A 57 12.65 3.37 -2.82
CA ASP A 57 14.11 3.33 -2.60
C ASP A 57 14.87 4.47 -3.28
N ALA A 58 14.38 4.95 -4.42
CA ALA A 58 14.98 6.08 -5.13
C ALA A 58 14.92 7.41 -4.35
N ILE A 59 13.99 7.51 -3.38
CA ILE A 59 13.70 8.69 -2.57
C ILE A 59 14.11 8.43 -1.11
N PHE A 60 13.73 7.28 -0.56
CA PHE A 60 13.95 6.95 0.85
C PHE A 60 14.39 5.50 1.03
N CYS A 61 15.54 5.29 1.69
CA CYS A 61 16.16 3.97 1.80
C CYS A 61 15.64 3.12 2.98
N ASP A 62 15.00 3.74 3.99
CA ASP A 62 14.50 3.01 5.16
C ASP A 62 13.03 2.61 4.97
N ARG A 63 12.83 1.46 4.32
CA ARG A 63 11.52 0.90 4.04
C ARG A 63 10.68 0.64 5.30
N GLU A 64 11.30 0.28 6.41
CA GLU A 64 10.57 0.01 7.66
C GLU A 64 9.99 1.29 8.26
N LEU A 65 10.77 2.37 8.33
CA LEU A 65 10.26 3.66 8.81
C LEU A 65 9.24 4.28 7.84
N PHE A 66 9.37 4.04 6.54
CA PHE A 66 8.36 4.44 5.57
C PHE A 66 7.03 3.73 5.82
N ALA A 67 7.06 2.41 6.01
CA ALA A 67 5.86 1.63 6.28
C ALA A 67 5.25 1.96 7.67
N ASP A 68 6.09 2.28 8.66
CA ASP A 68 5.65 2.80 9.97
C ASP A 68 4.87 4.11 9.85
N LEU A 69 5.23 4.96 8.89
CA LEU A 69 4.55 6.22 8.63
C LEU A 69 3.25 6.02 7.82
N MET A 70 3.26 5.13 6.84
CA MET A 70 2.23 5.08 5.79
C MET A 70 1.11 4.06 6.03
N VAL A 71 1.41 2.90 6.63
CA VAL A 71 0.43 1.81 6.78
C VAL A 71 0.20 1.39 8.22
N ASN A 72 1.22 1.41 9.08
CA ASN A 72 1.04 0.99 10.48
C ASN A 72 -0.05 1.76 11.23
N PRO A 73 -0.21 3.10 11.07
CA PRO A 73 -1.23 3.79 11.83
C PRO A 73 -2.62 3.23 11.56
N TYR A 74 -2.90 2.83 10.32
CA TYR A 74 -4.15 2.17 9.94
C TYR A 74 -4.28 0.79 10.56
N LEU A 75 -3.22 -0.04 10.48
CA LEU A 75 -3.22 -1.40 10.98
C LEU A 75 -3.25 -1.48 12.52
N ASP A 76 -2.88 -0.41 13.21
CA ASP A 76 -2.91 -0.33 14.68
C ASP A 76 -4.21 0.29 15.22
N TYR A 77 -4.84 1.21 14.47
CA TYR A 77 -6.03 1.94 14.92
C TYR A 77 -7.36 1.44 14.34
N ALA A 78 -7.34 0.99 13.08
CA ALA A 78 -8.54 0.67 12.31
C ALA A 78 -8.38 -0.66 11.54
N GLU A 79 -7.88 -1.70 12.21
CA GLU A 79 -7.68 -3.00 11.59
C GLU A 79 -8.97 -3.64 11.05
N ASP A 80 -10.12 -3.35 11.67
CA ASP A 80 -11.44 -3.78 11.19
C ASP A 80 -11.81 -3.22 9.81
N TRP A 81 -11.14 -2.13 9.39
CA TRP A 81 -11.33 -1.46 8.11
C TRP A 81 -10.21 -1.81 7.12
N ALA A 82 -9.36 -2.78 7.47
CA ALA A 82 -8.27 -3.26 6.63
C ALA A 82 -8.66 -4.55 5.89
N TYR A 83 -8.44 -4.54 4.59
CA TYR A 83 -8.71 -5.65 3.68
C TYR A 83 -7.48 -5.92 2.82
N VAL A 84 -7.33 -7.17 2.41
CA VAL A 84 -6.30 -7.59 1.47
C VAL A 84 -6.91 -8.24 0.24
N ALA A 85 -6.34 -7.91 -0.92
CA ALA A 85 -6.60 -8.63 -2.15
C ALA A 85 -5.59 -9.76 -2.28
N THR A 86 -6.06 -10.95 -2.61
CA THR A 86 -5.22 -12.13 -2.81
C THR A 86 -5.40 -12.70 -4.21
N HIS A 87 -4.32 -13.24 -4.76
CA HIS A 87 -4.29 -14.03 -5.99
C HIS A 87 -3.62 -15.37 -5.69
N ASN A 88 -4.31 -16.49 -5.90
CA ASN A 88 -3.88 -17.84 -5.57
C ASN A 88 -3.34 -17.97 -4.13
N GLY A 89 -4.04 -17.34 -3.18
CA GLY A 89 -3.68 -17.32 -1.76
C GLY A 89 -2.55 -16.36 -1.38
N ARG A 90 -1.90 -15.68 -2.34
CA ARG A 90 -0.86 -14.69 -2.08
C ARG A 90 -1.46 -13.29 -2.04
N VAL A 91 -1.10 -12.49 -1.04
CA VAL A 91 -1.50 -11.08 -0.97
C VAL A 91 -0.82 -10.29 -2.09
N VAL A 92 -1.64 -9.68 -2.94
CA VAL A 92 -1.22 -8.87 -4.10
C VAL A 92 -1.57 -7.39 -3.95
N GLY A 93 -2.32 -7.04 -2.92
CA GLY A 93 -2.67 -5.66 -2.62
C GLY A 93 -3.46 -5.52 -1.33
N TYR A 94 -3.74 -4.28 -0.97
CA TYR A 94 -4.48 -3.94 0.25
C TYR A 94 -5.39 -2.73 0.04
N LEU A 95 -6.38 -2.64 0.92
CA LEU A 95 -7.24 -1.49 1.12
C LEU A 95 -7.32 -1.23 2.63
N LEU A 96 -6.85 -0.07 3.06
CA LEU A 96 -6.91 0.39 4.44
C LEU A 96 -7.88 1.55 4.53
N GLY A 97 -8.89 1.42 5.37
CA GLY A 97 -9.80 2.50 5.74
C GLY A 97 -9.52 3.01 7.15
N ALA A 98 -9.89 4.25 7.44
CA ALA A 98 -10.01 4.71 8.81
C ALA A 98 -11.08 5.81 8.96
N PRO A 99 -11.80 5.87 10.09
CA PRO A 99 -12.80 6.90 10.34
C PRO A 99 -12.14 8.27 10.58
N PRO A 100 -12.88 9.39 10.53
CA PRO A 100 -12.30 10.72 10.73
C PRO A 100 -11.57 10.95 12.07
N SER A 101 -11.92 10.21 13.12
CA SER A 101 -11.22 10.27 14.41
C SER A 101 -9.76 9.83 14.34
N PHE A 102 -9.38 9.15 13.25
CA PHE A 102 -8.03 8.69 12.96
C PHE A 102 -7.02 9.82 12.75
N ASP A 103 -7.43 11.02 12.32
CA ASP A 103 -6.52 12.13 12.01
C ASP A 103 -5.52 12.42 13.13
N ARG A 104 -6.02 12.44 14.38
CA ARG A 104 -5.18 12.68 15.56
C ARG A 104 -4.22 11.53 15.84
N TYR A 105 -4.65 10.29 15.63
CA TYR A 105 -3.80 9.12 15.79
C TYR A 105 -2.71 9.06 14.70
N LEU A 106 -3.06 9.40 13.46
CA LEU A 106 -2.10 9.49 12.35
C LEU A 106 -0.99 10.51 12.64
N VAL A 107 -1.34 11.67 13.21
CA VAL A 107 -0.34 12.67 13.62
C VAL A 107 0.54 12.13 14.76
N TYR A 108 -0.06 11.49 15.77
CA TYR A 108 0.68 10.89 16.88
C TYR A 108 1.67 9.80 16.41
N ALA A 109 1.17 8.77 15.73
CA ALA A 109 2.00 7.68 15.22
C ALA A 109 3.02 8.18 14.20
N GLY A 110 2.62 9.07 13.29
CA GLY A 110 3.51 9.69 12.31
C GLY A 110 4.62 10.51 12.95
N SER A 111 4.36 11.22 14.05
CA SER A 111 5.38 11.98 14.79
C SER A 111 6.44 11.07 15.43
N ALA A 112 6.04 9.91 15.95
CA ALA A 112 6.98 8.93 16.50
C ALA A 112 7.89 8.35 15.41
N ALA A 113 7.33 7.99 14.24
CA ALA A 113 8.11 7.53 13.10
C ALA A 113 9.06 8.63 12.59
N THR A 114 8.56 9.85 12.43
CA THR A 114 9.35 11.01 11.97
C THR A 114 10.49 11.34 12.93
N LEU A 115 10.27 11.25 14.25
CA LEU A 115 11.32 11.44 15.24
C LEU A 115 12.44 10.40 15.08
N ARG A 116 12.09 9.12 14.86
CA ARG A 116 13.08 8.07 14.59
C ARG A 116 13.86 8.34 13.31
N MET A 117 13.18 8.80 12.25
CA MET A 117 13.83 9.18 10.99
C MET A 117 14.81 10.34 11.18
N LEU A 118 14.44 11.34 11.98
CA LEU A 118 15.30 12.47 12.31
C LEU A 118 16.54 12.01 13.10
N LEU A 119 16.36 11.19 14.13
CA LEU A 119 17.48 10.65 14.91
C LEU A 119 18.48 9.88 14.03
N LYS A 120 17.98 9.04 13.11
CA LYS A 120 18.82 8.32 12.13
C LYS A 120 19.51 9.26 11.13
N SER A 121 18.83 10.33 10.72
CA SER A 121 19.44 11.33 9.83
C SER A 121 20.58 12.08 10.53
N VAL A 122 20.39 12.49 11.79
CA VAL A 122 21.41 13.20 12.58
C VAL A 122 22.58 12.28 12.95
N SER A 123 22.33 10.99 13.19
CA SER A 123 23.38 10.00 13.46
C SER A 123 24.20 9.60 12.23
N GLY A 124 23.91 10.16 11.05
CA GLY A 124 24.60 9.84 9.80
C GLY A 124 24.21 8.49 9.19
N ALA A 125 23.13 7.84 9.66
CA ALA A 125 22.71 6.54 9.13
C ALA A 125 22.32 6.61 7.64
N TYR A 126 22.00 7.81 7.12
CA TYR A 126 21.68 8.05 5.71
C TYR A 126 22.83 8.64 4.89
N ALA A 127 24.07 8.65 5.41
CA ALA A 127 25.22 9.23 4.70
C ALA A 127 25.45 8.60 3.30
N HIS A 128 25.13 7.32 3.15
CA HIS A 128 25.22 6.58 1.88
C HIS A 128 24.07 6.89 0.90
N HIS A 129 23.01 7.56 1.36
CA HIS A 129 21.83 7.88 0.55
C HIS A 129 21.31 9.31 0.89
N PRO A 130 21.96 10.37 0.35
CA PRO A 130 21.68 11.77 0.70
C PRO A 130 20.23 12.21 0.49
N ARG A 131 19.53 11.61 -0.49
CA ARG A 131 18.10 11.86 -0.74
C ARG A 131 17.21 11.49 0.44
N SER A 132 17.63 10.55 1.29
CA SER A 132 16.84 10.18 2.47
C SER A 132 16.84 11.26 3.54
N SER A 133 17.97 11.96 3.74
CA SER A 133 17.99 13.13 4.62
C SER A 133 17.15 14.27 4.05
N GLN A 134 17.16 14.49 2.73
CA GLN A 134 16.28 15.46 2.06
C GLN A 134 14.80 15.08 2.22
N PHE A 135 14.45 13.79 2.13
CA PHE A 135 13.10 13.32 2.36
C PHE A 135 12.64 13.61 3.80
N VAL A 136 13.50 13.39 4.80
CA VAL A 136 13.19 13.70 6.20
C VAL A 136 13.02 15.21 6.40
N GLU A 137 13.90 16.02 5.82
CA GLU A 137 13.79 17.49 5.85
C GLU A 137 12.49 17.96 5.21
N TRP A 138 12.15 17.45 4.02
CA TRP A 138 10.89 17.74 3.34
C TRP A 138 9.67 17.31 4.18
N LEU A 139 9.73 16.14 4.82
CA LEU A 139 8.66 15.64 5.68
C LEU A 139 8.38 16.60 6.84
N LEU A 140 9.42 17.19 7.42
CA LEU A 140 9.32 18.15 8.54
C LEU A 140 8.84 19.54 8.10
N THR A 141 9.23 19.98 6.90
CA THR A 141 9.07 21.39 6.47
C THR A 141 7.88 21.61 5.52
N HIS A 142 7.60 20.66 4.63
CA HIS A 142 6.67 20.83 3.50
C HIS A 142 5.45 19.90 3.58
N SER A 143 5.55 18.74 4.24
CA SER A 143 4.47 17.73 4.21
C SER A 143 3.11 18.25 4.65
N PHE A 144 3.03 19.11 5.68
CA PHE A 144 1.75 19.69 6.13
C PHE A 144 1.15 20.69 5.13
N ARG A 145 2.00 21.34 4.31
CA ARG A 145 1.62 22.40 3.38
C ARG A 145 1.12 21.84 2.06
N GLU A 146 1.64 20.69 1.66
CA GLU A 146 1.28 19.98 0.43
C GLU A 146 0.09 19.02 0.59
N ARG A 147 -0.48 18.86 1.79
CA ARG A 147 -1.68 18.03 1.96
C ARG A 147 -2.86 18.68 1.23
N PRO A 148 -3.46 18.03 0.22
CA PRO A 148 -4.60 18.58 -0.47
C PRO A 148 -5.75 18.80 0.53
N ARG A 149 -6.52 19.87 0.33
CA ARG A 149 -7.69 20.17 1.17
C ARG A 149 -8.70 19.03 1.01
N ARG A 150 -8.91 18.27 2.09
CA ARG A 150 -9.92 17.22 2.16
C ARG A 150 -11.22 17.78 2.76
N PRO A 151 -12.39 17.28 2.33
CA PRO A 151 -13.65 17.59 3.00
C PRO A 151 -13.55 17.26 4.49
N ARG A 152 -14.13 18.11 5.34
CA ARG A 152 -14.18 17.86 6.78
C ARG A 152 -14.93 16.55 7.03
N GLN A 153 -14.40 15.72 7.93
CA GLN A 153 -14.97 14.42 8.30
C GLN A 153 -14.98 13.37 7.18
N ALA A 154 -14.13 13.50 6.15
CA ALA A 154 -13.93 12.44 5.19
C ALA A 154 -13.19 11.25 5.82
N ALA A 155 -13.61 10.03 5.51
CA ALA A 155 -12.87 8.83 5.86
C ALA A 155 -11.51 8.81 5.13
N HIS A 156 -10.53 8.19 5.75
CA HIS A 156 -9.23 7.95 5.13
C HIS A 156 -9.27 6.66 4.34
N MET A 157 -8.54 6.66 3.22
CA MET A 157 -8.35 5.47 2.41
C MET A 157 -6.91 5.42 1.92
N HIS A 158 -6.29 4.25 2.04
CA HIS A 158 -5.00 3.94 1.46
C HIS A 158 -5.11 2.59 0.76
N LEU A 159 -4.97 2.58 -0.57
CA LEU A 159 -4.99 1.37 -1.37
C LEU A 159 -3.68 1.24 -2.14
N SER A 160 -3.20 0.01 -2.33
CA SER A 160 -2.13 -0.28 -3.28
C SER A 160 -2.26 -1.69 -3.81
N LEU A 161 -1.91 -1.86 -5.08
CA LEU A 161 -1.89 -3.13 -5.80
C LEU A 161 -0.50 -3.31 -6.41
N THR A 162 -0.03 -4.55 -6.47
CA THR A 162 1.20 -4.87 -7.19
C THR A 162 0.93 -4.84 -8.70
N GLY A 163 1.71 -4.03 -9.44
CA GLY A 163 1.52 -3.80 -10.87
C GLY A 163 1.94 -4.97 -11.78
N ASN A 164 2.61 -5.99 -11.24
CA ASN A 164 3.09 -7.12 -12.02
C ASN A 164 2.55 -8.44 -11.48
N MET A 165 1.40 -8.85 -12.00
CA MET A 165 0.85 -10.19 -11.80
C MET A 165 1.14 -11.04 -13.04
N ALA A 166 2.40 -11.19 -13.42
CA ALA A 166 2.75 -12.31 -14.27
C ALA A 166 2.39 -13.60 -13.50
N PRO A 167 1.59 -14.52 -14.06
CA PRO A 167 1.43 -15.83 -13.44
C PRO A 167 2.83 -16.43 -13.25
N PRO A 168 3.09 -17.20 -12.17
CA PRO A 168 4.32 -17.98 -12.13
C PRO A 168 4.34 -18.80 -13.41
N MET A 169 5.35 -18.59 -14.26
CA MET A 169 5.58 -19.40 -15.45
C MET A 169 5.72 -20.84 -14.95
N CYS A 170 4.62 -21.58 -14.98
CA CYS A 170 4.61 -23.02 -14.81
C CYS A 170 5.42 -23.57 -15.99
N GLY A 171 6.44 -24.37 -15.68
CA GLY A 171 7.56 -24.65 -16.57
C GLY A 171 7.16 -25.01 -18.00
N VAL A 172 7.83 -24.35 -18.94
CA VAL A 172 8.16 -24.96 -20.23
C VAL A 172 9.67 -24.87 -20.34
N MET A 173 10.33 -26.01 -20.16
CA MET A 173 11.69 -26.24 -20.62
C MET A 173 11.77 -25.77 -22.08
N ALA A 174 12.56 -24.72 -22.33
CA ALA A 174 13.01 -24.45 -23.69
C ALA A 174 13.96 -25.59 -24.08
N PRO A 175 13.77 -26.28 -25.22
CA PRO A 175 14.76 -27.21 -25.71
C PRO A 175 16.00 -26.41 -26.12
N PHE A 176 17.13 -26.81 -25.57
CA PHE A 176 18.46 -26.42 -26.02
C PHE A 176 18.57 -26.84 -27.49
N GLN A 177 18.61 -25.89 -28.41
CA GLN A 177 19.01 -26.14 -29.80
C GLN A 177 20.32 -25.41 -30.06
N SER A 178 21.36 -26.23 -30.14
CA SER A 178 22.65 -25.96 -30.76
C SER A 178 22.49 -25.78 -32.27
N ALA A 179 23.09 -24.72 -32.82
CA ALA A 179 23.64 -24.67 -34.17
C ALA A 179 24.80 -23.67 -34.16
#